data_AF-A0A3P7MG72-F1
#
_entry.id   AF-A0A3P7MG72-F1
#
_cell.length_a   1.000
_cell.length_b   1.000
_cell.length_c   1.000
_cell.angle_alpha   90.00
_cell.angle_beta   90.00
_cell.angle_gamma   90.00
#
_symmetry.space_group_name_H-M   'P 1'
#
loop_
_entity.id
_entity.type
_entity.pdbx_description
1 polymer ?
#
loop_
_entity_poly.entity_id
_entity_poly.type
_entity_poly.pdbx_seq_one_letter_code
_entity_poly.pdbx_strand_id
1 'polypeptide(L)'
;MEQFLREMHPDYYNFTEEVSMLAEIITDYVSLVLVFDMEEDSDLDGYMISSLLASAGTTTPPDQLNLEQLEITLTLNRADIAREKIFLENKRWKKGHLNDYMYQALMSDRHDFVKIFLEQGFSLEEFLTVYMLEKLYTDQLKSMSSKVAIFNKMWEYHRSHRQATKVTLRDVGKIIKSLVGDFYHPLYLSKEFQAKLAPEKIELT
;
A
#
# COMPACT_ATOMS: atom_id res chain seq x y z
N MET A 1 7.68 22.59 -55.66
CA MET A 1 7.89 21.12 -55.62
C MET A 1 6.64 20.43 -55.09
N GLU A 2 6.08 20.84 -53.96
CA GLU A 2 4.82 20.27 -53.42
C GLU A 2 3.60 20.44 -54.34
N GLN A 3 3.46 21.61 -54.97
CA GLN A 3 2.36 21.89 -55.90
C GLN A 3 2.37 20.95 -57.11
N PHE A 4 3.57 20.57 -57.58
CA PHE A 4 3.79 19.60 -58.65
C PHE A 4 3.49 18.15 -58.21
N LEU A 5 3.81 17.79 -56.97
CA LEU A 5 3.51 16.47 -56.41
C LEU A 5 2.01 16.26 -56.17
N ARG A 6 1.27 17.29 -55.75
CA ARG A 6 -0.20 17.28 -55.65
C ARG A 6 -0.91 17.14 -57.00
N GLU A 7 -0.36 17.74 -58.05
CA GLU A 7 -0.89 17.59 -59.41
C GLU A 7 -0.69 16.18 -59.97
N MET A 8 0.37 15.48 -59.56
CA MET A 8 0.74 14.15 -60.05
C MET A 8 0.16 13.01 -59.20
N HIS A 9 -0.10 13.25 -57.90
CA HIS A 9 -0.76 12.34 -56.98
C HIS A 9 -1.79 13.14 -56.15
N PRO A 10 -3.09 13.06 -56.50
CA PRO A 10 -4.14 13.84 -55.83
C PRO A 10 -4.26 13.58 -54.33
N ASP A 11 -3.84 12.38 -53.89
CA ASP A 11 -3.82 11.95 -52.48
C ASP A 11 -2.52 12.36 -51.74
N TYR A 12 -1.66 13.19 -52.35
CA TYR A 12 -0.42 13.64 -51.73
C TYR A 12 -0.72 14.57 -50.53
N TYR A 13 -0.47 14.03 -49.34
CA TYR A 13 -0.42 14.77 -48.08
C TYR A 13 1.03 14.97 -47.65
N ASN A 14 1.39 16.20 -47.30
CA ASN A 14 2.67 16.49 -46.67
C ASN A 14 2.52 16.29 -45.15
N PHE A 15 3.29 15.35 -44.59
CA PHE A 15 3.30 15.03 -43.16
C PHE A 15 4.46 15.68 -42.37
N THR A 16 5.11 16.71 -42.92
CA THR A 16 6.32 17.29 -42.32
C THR A 16 6.07 17.86 -40.92
N GLU A 17 4.90 18.47 -40.69
CA GLU A 17 4.54 18.99 -39.36
C GLU A 17 4.29 17.85 -38.37
N GLU A 18 3.57 16.80 -38.77
CA GLU A 18 3.28 15.63 -37.95
C GLU A 18 4.55 14.85 -37.58
N VAL A 19 5.46 14.68 -38.53
CA VAL A 19 6.77 14.05 -38.28
C VAL A 19 7.59 14.92 -37.33
N SER A 20 7.51 16.24 -37.45
CA SER A 20 8.20 17.17 -36.53
C SER A 20 7.63 17.10 -35.12
N MET A 21 6.30 17.03 -34.97
CA MET A 21 5.64 16.83 -33.66
C MET A 21 6.03 15.49 -33.03
N LEU A 22 6.01 14.40 -33.81
CA LEU A 22 6.44 13.09 -33.31
C LEU A 22 7.91 13.08 -32.90
N ALA A 23 8.77 13.77 -33.65
CA ALA A 23 10.18 13.90 -33.30
C ALA A 23 10.35 14.62 -31.95
N GLU A 24 9.68 15.75 -31.74
CA GLU A 24 9.70 16.50 -30.46
C GLU A 24 9.20 15.64 -29.29
N ILE A 25 8.10 14.91 -29.48
CA ILE A 25 7.55 14.01 -28.46
C ILE A 25 8.56 12.93 -28.07
N ILE A 26 9.24 12.32 -29.04
CA ILE A 26 10.19 11.22 -28.81
C ILE A 26 11.53 11.74 -28.25
N THR A 27 11.96 12.96 -28.55
CA THR A 27 13.21 13.51 -28.03
C THR A 27 13.07 14.11 -26.64
N ASP A 28 12.03 14.89 -26.41
CA ASP A 28 11.94 15.78 -25.24
C ASP A 28 11.00 15.21 -24.16
N TYR A 29 10.05 14.35 -24.57
CA TYR A 29 9.01 13.81 -23.70
C TYR A 29 9.02 12.28 -23.65
N VAL A 30 10.16 11.64 -23.94
CA VAL A 30 10.28 10.17 -23.98
C VAL A 30 9.80 9.48 -22.70
N SER A 31 10.00 10.09 -21.53
CA SER A 31 9.56 9.54 -20.24
C SER A 31 8.04 9.64 -19.99
N LEU A 32 7.31 10.36 -20.83
CA LEU A 32 5.85 10.54 -20.76
C LEU A 32 5.09 9.73 -21.80
N VAL A 33 5.81 9.03 -22.68
CA VAL A 33 5.23 8.25 -23.77
C VAL A 33 5.43 6.77 -23.50
N LEU A 34 4.35 6.00 -23.61
CA LEU A 34 4.36 4.56 -23.41
C LEU A 34 3.58 3.89 -24.55
N VAL A 35 4.23 2.95 -25.24
CA VAL A 35 3.65 2.21 -26.36
C VAL A 35 3.32 0.81 -25.88
N PHE A 36 2.11 0.35 -26.15
CA PHE A 36 1.64 -0.99 -25.82
C PHE A 36 0.89 -1.59 -27.00
N ASP A 37 0.94 -2.91 -27.11
CA ASP A 37 0.24 -3.65 -28.15
C ASP A 37 -1.21 -3.93 -27.72
N MET A 38 -2.13 -3.81 -28.67
CA MET A 38 -3.57 -3.99 -28.48
C MET A 38 -3.99 -5.33 -29.08
N GLU A 39 -3.49 -6.44 -28.51
CA GLU A 39 -3.98 -7.79 -28.83
C GLU A 39 -5.15 -8.20 -27.91
N GLU A 40 -6.00 -9.14 -28.37
CA GLU A 40 -7.12 -9.68 -27.59
C GLU A 40 -6.57 -10.32 -26.28
N ASP A 41 -6.99 -9.79 -25.13
CA ASP A 41 -6.47 -10.02 -23.75
C ASP A 41 -5.51 -8.94 -23.18
N SER A 42 -5.38 -7.77 -23.83
CA SER A 42 -4.59 -6.65 -23.29
C SER A 42 -5.16 -6.10 -21.95
N ASP A 43 -4.35 -6.14 -20.88
CA ASP A 43 -4.58 -5.48 -19.58
C ASP A 43 -4.45 -3.95 -19.70
N LEU A 44 -5.43 -3.33 -20.36
CA LEU A 44 -5.45 -1.90 -20.66
C LEU A 44 -5.31 -1.04 -19.39
N ASP A 45 -5.96 -1.43 -18.29
CA ASP A 45 -5.82 -0.75 -17.02
C ASP A 45 -4.40 -0.89 -16.46
N GLY A 46 -3.78 -2.06 -16.62
CA GLY A 46 -2.36 -2.25 -16.29
C GLY A 46 -1.43 -1.34 -17.09
N TYR A 47 -1.69 -1.16 -18.38
CA TYR A 47 -0.93 -0.22 -19.22
C TYR A 47 -1.15 1.23 -18.84
N MET A 48 -2.39 1.64 -18.53
CA MET A 48 -2.67 3.01 -18.04
C MET A 48 -2.02 3.28 -16.69
N ILE A 49 -2.04 2.32 -15.76
CA ILE A 49 -1.39 2.48 -14.46
C ILE A 49 0.12 2.54 -14.66
N SER A 50 0.67 1.69 -15.52
CA SER A 50 2.08 1.69 -15.90
C SER A 50 2.56 3.03 -16.45
N SER A 51 1.76 3.68 -17.30
CA SER A 51 2.10 5.01 -17.83
C SER A 51 2.04 6.08 -16.75
N LEU A 52 1.06 6.00 -15.84
CA LEU A 52 1.01 6.88 -14.68
C LEU A 52 2.25 6.71 -13.79
N LEU A 53 2.66 5.47 -13.51
CA LEU A 53 3.85 5.19 -12.71
C LEU A 53 5.13 5.72 -13.38
N ALA A 54 5.25 5.60 -14.70
CA ALA A 54 6.42 6.13 -15.43
C ALA A 54 6.60 7.64 -15.22
N SER A 55 5.51 8.38 -15.07
CA SER A 55 5.53 9.82 -14.76
C SER A 55 5.74 10.13 -13.27
N ALA A 56 5.41 9.20 -12.37
CA ALA A 56 5.47 9.39 -10.92
C ALA A 56 6.88 9.12 -10.35
N GLY A 57 7.36 10.00 -9.48
CA GLY A 57 8.66 9.89 -8.79
C GLY A 57 9.88 9.79 -9.71
N THR A 58 9.88 10.49 -10.84
CA THR A 58 11.05 10.67 -11.74
C THR A 58 12.28 11.28 -11.04
N THR A 59 12.07 11.90 -9.88
CA THR A 59 13.10 12.46 -9.00
C THR A 59 13.71 11.43 -8.04
N THR A 60 13.11 10.24 -7.91
CA THR A 60 13.60 9.20 -7.00
C THR A 60 14.87 8.57 -7.57
N PRO A 61 15.96 8.46 -6.78
CA PRO A 61 17.17 7.78 -7.22
C PRO A 61 16.90 6.35 -7.71
N PRO A 62 17.63 5.86 -8.72
CA PRO A 62 17.38 4.55 -9.31
C PRO A 62 17.63 3.38 -8.34
N ASP A 63 18.42 3.59 -7.28
CA ASP A 63 18.69 2.61 -6.21
C ASP A 63 17.68 2.69 -5.06
N GLN A 64 16.78 3.67 -5.05
CA GLN A 64 15.77 3.85 -4.01
C GLN A 64 14.40 3.41 -4.48
N LEU A 65 13.64 2.86 -3.55
CA LEU A 65 12.25 2.50 -3.76
C LEU A 65 11.39 3.76 -3.92
N ASN A 66 10.60 3.80 -4.99
CA ASN A 66 9.71 4.92 -5.29
C ASN A 66 8.41 4.80 -4.49
N LEU A 67 8.31 5.58 -3.41
CA LEU A 67 7.17 5.54 -2.49
C LEU A 67 5.90 6.16 -3.10
N GLU A 68 6.02 7.11 -4.03
CA GLU A 68 4.88 7.69 -4.74
C GLU A 68 4.23 6.63 -5.64
N GLN A 69 5.05 5.88 -6.40
CA GLN A 69 4.57 4.74 -7.19
C GLN A 69 3.93 3.65 -6.31
N LEU A 70 4.48 3.43 -5.10
CA LEU A 70 3.92 2.47 -4.16
C LEU A 70 2.54 2.89 -3.66
N GLU A 71 2.35 4.18 -3.36
CA GLU A 71 1.06 4.72 -2.93
C GLU A 71 -0.02 4.52 -4.01
N ILE A 72 0.33 4.81 -5.26
CA ILE A 72 -0.56 4.64 -6.42
C ILE A 72 -0.97 3.17 -6.57
N THR A 73 0.01 2.26 -6.62
CA THR A 73 -0.27 0.82 -6.82
C THR A 73 -1.06 0.22 -5.65
N LEU A 74 -0.78 0.62 -4.41
CA LEU A 74 -1.51 0.16 -3.23
C LEU A 74 -2.96 0.65 -3.22
N THR A 75 -3.18 1.91 -3.58
CA THR A 75 -4.53 2.50 -3.67
C THR A 75 -5.37 1.79 -4.73
N LEU A 76 -4.76 1.49 -5.88
CA LEU A 76 -5.40 0.80 -7.00
C LEU A 76 -5.44 -0.73 -6.84
N ASN A 77 -4.86 -1.28 -5.77
CA ASN A 77 -4.76 -2.72 -5.51
C ASN A 77 -4.08 -3.51 -6.65
N ARG A 78 -3.05 -2.95 -7.27
CA ARG A 78 -2.26 -3.61 -8.33
C ARG A 78 -0.91 -4.09 -7.80
N ALA A 79 -0.95 -5.14 -6.98
CA ALA A 79 0.24 -5.74 -6.34
C ALA A 79 1.16 -6.42 -7.36
N ASP A 80 0.58 -6.94 -8.45
CA ASP A 80 1.28 -7.44 -9.62
C ASP A 80 2.21 -6.38 -10.23
N ILE A 81 1.68 -5.19 -10.53
CA ILE A 81 2.46 -4.06 -11.07
C ILE A 81 3.50 -3.59 -10.06
N ALA A 82 3.14 -3.49 -8.77
CA ALA A 82 4.09 -3.09 -7.73
C ALA A 82 5.29 -4.03 -7.66
N ARG A 83 5.06 -5.35 -7.77
CA ARG A 83 6.11 -6.35 -7.79
C ARG A 83 7.01 -6.20 -9.02
N GLU A 84 6.44 -5.98 -10.19
CA GLU A 84 7.19 -5.88 -11.45
C GLU A 84 7.98 -4.57 -11.56
N LYS A 85 7.44 -3.45 -11.08
CA LYS A 85 7.99 -2.11 -11.38
C LYS A 85 8.66 -1.41 -10.20
N ILE A 86 8.27 -1.75 -8.96
CA ILE A 86 8.68 -1.01 -7.76
C ILE A 86 9.66 -1.84 -6.92
N PHE A 87 9.33 -3.10 -6.66
CA PHE A 87 10.12 -3.99 -5.81
C PHE A 87 11.17 -4.81 -6.59
N LEU A 88 12.02 -4.10 -7.33
CA LEU A 88 13.14 -4.68 -8.08
C LEU A 88 14.35 -4.98 -7.16
N GLU A 89 15.19 -5.96 -7.54
CA GLU A 89 16.30 -6.48 -6.71
C GLU A 89 17.32 -5.41 -6.25
N ASN A 90 17.48 -4.33 -7.01
CA ASN A 90 18.44 -3.26 -6.73
C ASN A 90 17.86 -2.12 -5.88
N LYS A 91 16.58 -2.20 -5.47
CA LYS A 91 15.88 -1.13 -4.77
C LYS A 91 16.07 -1.24 -3.27
N ARG A 92 16.40 -0.12 -2.64
CA ARG A 92 16.61 0.00 -1.19
C ARG A 92 15.56 0.92 -0.58
N TRP A 93 15.19 0.62 0.65
CA TRP A 93 14.32 1.45 1.47
C TRP A 93 14.89 1.52 2.90
N LYS A 94 14.61 2.62 3.61
CA LYS A 94 15.09 2.81 5.00
C LYS A 94 14.07 2.26 5.98
N LYS A 95 14.55 1.78 7.13
CA LYS A 95 13.69 1.36 8.24
C LYS A 95 12.62 2.43 8.53
N GLY A 96 11.37 2.00 8.58
CA GLY A 96 10.22 2.87 8.82
C GLY A 96 9.51 3.39 7.57
N HIS A 97 10.17 3.46 6.40
CA HIS A 97 9.54 4.00 5.18
C HIS A 97 8.30 3.21 4.73
N LEU A 98 8.29 1.90 4.97
CA LEU A 98 7.18 1.03 4.58
C LEU A 98 6.10 0.88 5.67
N ASN A 99 6.26 1.49 6.85
CA ASN A 99 5.35 1.25 7.98
C ASN A 99 3.93 1.73 7.68
N ASP A 100 3.78 2.92 7.09
CA ASP A 100 2.46 3.47 6.76
C ASP A 100 1.79 2.68 5.63
N TYR A 101 2.57 2.20 4.64
CA TYR A 101 2.08 1.34 3.57
C TYR A 101 1.66 -0.05 4.07
N MET A 102 2.44 -0.66 4.98
CA MET A 102 2.06 -1.90 5.65
C MET A 102 0.77 -1.71 6.46
N TYR A 103 0.67 -0.61 7.22
CA TYR A 103 -0.54 -0.27 7.96
C TYR A 103 -1.76 -0.15 7.02
N GLN A 104 -1.64 0.60 5.94
CA GLN A 104 -2.71 0.75 4.94
C GLN A 104 -3.07 -0.60 4.30
N ALA A 105 -2.09 -1.42 3.91
CA ALA A 105 -2.32 -2.73 3.33
C ALA A 105 -3.11 -3.65 4.28
N LEU A 106 -2.77 -3.67 5.57
CA LEU A 106 -3.52 -4.39 6.60
C LEU A 106 -4.93 -3.84 6.78
N MET A 107 -5.09 -2.52 6.80
CA MET A 107 -6.38 -1.86 6.98
C MET A 107 -7.35 -2.11 5.82
N SER A 108 -6.82 -2.22 4.61
CA SER A 108 -7.58 -2.39 3.37
C SER A 108 -7.64 -3.84 2.85
N ASP A 109 -7.26 -4.83 3.67
CA ASP A 109 -7.32 -6.27 3.31
C ASP A 109 -6.47 -6.62 2.06
N ARG A 110 -5.34 -5.93 1.87
CA ARG A 110 -4.44 -6.05 0.71
C ARG A 110 -3.36 -7.10 0.96
N HIS A 111 -3.77 -8.37 1.05
CA HIS A 111 -2.88 -9.47 1.42
C HIS A 111 -1.67 -9.66 0.46
N ASP A 112 -1.82 -9.41 -0.83
CA ASP A 112 -0.72 -9.49 -1.80
C ASP A 112 0.38 -8.48 -1.53
N PHE A 113 0.03 -7.25 -1.12
CA PHE A 113 1.00 -6.24 -0.71
C PHE A 113 1.70 -6.61 0.60
N VAL A 114 0.96 -7.14 1.58
CA VAL A 114 1.56 -7.66 2.81
C VAL A 114 2.59 -8.73 2.48
N LYS A 115 2.26 -9.67 1.59
CA LYS A 115 3.20 -10.70 1.13
C LYS A 115 4.44 -10.11 0.49
N ILE A 116 4.28 -9.15 -0.44
CA ILE A 116 5.41 -8.44 -1.07
C ILE A 116 6.31 -7.81 -0.01
N PHE A 117 5.75 -7.07 0.95
CA PHE A 117 6.56 -6.40 1.97
C PHE A 117 7.37 -7.40 2.80
N LEU A 118 6.78 -8.53 3.19
CA LEU A 118 7.47 -9.58 3.93
C LEU A 118 8.58 -10.26 3.10
N GLU A 119 8.32 -10.54 1.83
CA GLU A 119 9.32 -11.06 0.88
C GLU A 119 10.50 -10.09 0.72
N GLN A 120 10.25 -8.79 0.83
CA GLN A 120 11.25 -7.72 0.74
C GLN A 120 11.93 -7.39 2.08
N GLY A 121 11.75 -8.25 3.09
CA GLY A 121 12.45 -8.16 4.37
C GLY A 121 11.82 -7.21 5.39
N PHE A 122 10.54 -6.82 5.22
CA PHE A 122 9.83 -6.02 6.21
C PHE A 122 9.71 -6.79 7.55
N SER A 123 10.18 -6.19 8.65
CA SER A 123 10.12 -6.81 9.97
C SER A 123 8.79 -6.54 10.68
N LEU A 124 7.97 -7.59 10.82
CA LEU A 124 6.76 -7.52 11.64
C LEU A 124 7.06 -7.33 13.13
N GLU A 125 8.18 -7.85 13.61
CA GLU A 125 8.59 -7.70 15.01
C GLU A 125 8.82 -6.23 15.38
N GLU A 126 9.49 -5.49 14.50
CA GLU A 126 9.73 -4.06 14.70
C GLU A 126 8.46 -3.21 14.50
N PHE A 127 7.57 -3.65 13.61
CA PHE A 127 6.34 -2.93 13.28
C PHE A 127 5.23 -3.12 14.33
N LEU A 128 5.00 -4.34 14.80
CA LEU A 128 3.87 -4.72 15.67
C LEU A 128 4.13 -4.41 17.14
N THR A 129 4.38 -3.13 17.43
CA THR A 129 4.41 -2.62 18.80
C THR A 129 3.02 -2.71 19.45
N VAL A 130 2.96 -2.65 20.78
CA VAL A 130 1.70 -2.56 21.53
C VAL A 130 0.83 -1.41 21.00
N TYR A 131 1.45 -0.24 20.79
CA TYR A 131 0.75 0.91 20.22
C TYR A 131 0.15 0.59 18.85
N MET A 132 0.92 -0.04 17.97
CA MET A 132 0.47 -0.38 16.61
C MET A 132 -0.66 -1.41 16.62
N LEU A 133 -0.58 -2.44 17.45
CA LEU A 133 -1.65 -3.44 17.58
C LEU A 133 -2.95 -2.80 18.09
N GLU A 134 -2.87 -1.98 19.14
CA GLU A 134 -4.05 -1.26 19.66
C GLU A 134 -4.63 -0.29 18.61
N LYS A 135 -3.76 0.38 17.84
CA LYS A 135 -4.18 1.24 16.72
C LYS A 135 -4.93 0.44 15.65
N LEU A 136 -4.38 -0.69 15.21
CA LEU A 136 -5.01 -1.59 14.23
C LEU A 136 -6.39 -2.07 14.70
N TYR A 137 -6.51 -2.57 15.94
CA TYR A 137 -7.81 -2.96 16.49
C TYR A 137 -8.80 -1.80 16.57
N THR A 138 -8.33 -0.63 17.00
CA THR A 138 -9.18 0.57 17.15
C THR A 138 -9.70 1.06 15.81
N ASP A 139 -8.83 1.17 14.80
CA ASP A 139 -9.20 1.73 13.52
C ASP A 139 -10.00 0.72 12.67
N GLN A 140 -9.73 -0.58 12.80
CA GLN A 140 -10.61 -1.62 12.24
C GLN A 140 -12.02 -1.54 12.81
N LEU A 141 -12.15 -1.23 14.11
CA LEU A 141 -13.45 -1.05 14.72
C LEU A 141 -14.23 0.14 14.14
N LYS A 142 -13.53 1.23 13.83
CA LYS A 142 -14.12 2.44 13.23
C LYS A 142 -14.55 2.25 11.79
N SER A 143 -13.98 1.28 11.07
CA SER A 143 -14.36 0.98 9.68
C SER A 143 -15.83 0.53 9.54
N MET A 144 -16.49 0.15 10.65
CA MET A 144 -17.87 -0.35 10.69
C MET A 144 -18.14 -1.52 9.72
N SER A 145 -17.09 -2.26 9.35
CA SER A 145 -17.20 -3.47 8.56
C SER A 145 -18.05 -4.52 9.29
N SER A 146 -18.92 -5.21 8.55
CA SER A 146 -19.74 -6.31 9.08
C SER A 146 -18.88 -7.42 9.71
N LYS A 147 -17.63 -7.58 9.24
CA LYS A 147 -16.62 -8.52 9.79
C LYS A 147 -16.33 -8.25 11.27
N VAL A 148 -16.48 -7.01 11.76
CA VAL A 148 -16.09 -6.58 13.11
C VAL A 148 -17.30 -6.35 14.02
N ALA A 149 -18.53 -6.57 13.54
CA ALA A 149 -19.76 -6.27 14.29
C ALA A 149 -19.84 -7.01 15.64
N ILE A 150 -19.50 -8.30 15.66
CA ILE A 150 -19.46 -9.12 16.88
C ILE A 150 -18.41 -8.58 17.85
N PHE A 151 -17.21 -8.29 17.34
CA PHE A 151 -16.11 -7.76 18.14
C PHE A 151 -16.50 -6.41 18.77
N ASN A 152 -17.16 -5.52 18.01
CA ASN A 152 -17.64 -4.24 18.51
C ASN A 152 -18.61 -4.39 19.67
N LYS A 153 -19.62 -5.26 19.51
CA LYS A 153 -20.59 -5.54 20.56
C LYS A 153 -19.92 -6.04 21.85
N MET A 154 -18.94 -6.94 21.73
CA MET A 154 -18.21 -7.46 22.88
C MET A 154 -17.26 -6.43 23.49
N TRP A 155 -16.64 -5.58 22.66
CA TRP A 155 -15.80 -4.50 23.15
C TRP A 155 -16.60 -3.46 23.93
N GLU A 156 -17.80 -3.09 23.48
CA GLU A 156 -18.71 -2.20 24.22
C GLU A 156 -19.05 -2.74 25.62
N TYR A 157 -19.13 -4.07 25.75
CA TYR A 157 -19.38 -4.76 27.03
C TYR A 157 -18.13 -4.86 27.91
N HIS A 158 -16.96 -5.11 27.33
CA HIS A 158 -15.72 -5.37 28.08
C HIS A 158 -14.82 -4.14 28.32
N ARG A 159 -15.04 -3.03 27.61
CA ARG A 159 -14.24 -1.81 27.73
C ARG A 159 -14.27 -1.25 29.16
N SER A 160 -13.11 -0.84 29.64
CA SER A 160 -12.95 -0.33 31.03
C SER A 160 -13.76 0.94 31.32
N HIS A 161 -14.01 1.77 30.30
CA HIS A 161 -14.74 3.04 30.46
C HIS A 161 -15.75 3.26 29.33
N ARG A 162 -16.94 3.77 29.67
CA ARG A 162 -18.04 3.98 28.71
C ARG A 162 -17.72 5.00 27.62
N GLN A 163 -16.74 5.86 27.83
CA GLN A 163 -16.25 6.84 26.84
C GLN A 163 -14.90 6.46 26.22
N ALA A 164 -14.40 5.23 26.46
CA ALA A 164 -13.16 4.80 25.83
C ALA A 164 -13.33 4.82 24.30
N THR A 165 -12.40 5.48 23.61
CA THR A 165 -12.34 5.61 22.15
C THR A 165 -11.25 4.73 21.53
N LYS A 166 -10.40 4.13 22.37
CA LYS A 166 -9.28 3.26 21.99
C LYS A 166 -9.49 1.86 22.54
N VAL A 167 -9.28 0.85 21.70
CA VAL A 167 -9.27 -0.56 22.09
C VAL A 167 -7.91 -0.88 22.72
N THR A 168 -7.91 -1.47 23.91
CA THR A 168 -6.68 -1.95 24.55
C THR A 168 -6.45 -3.44 24.30
N LEU A 169 -5.20 -3.91 24.32
CA LEU A 169 -4.93 -5.35 24.19
C LEU A 169 -5.57 -6.17 25.33
N ARG A 170 -5.75 -5.56 26.50
CA ARG A 170 -6.48 -6.17 27.60
C ARG A 170 -7.94 -6.41 27.27
N ASP A 171 -8.60 -5.47 26.59
CA ASP A 171 -9.98 -5.63 26.13
C ASP A 171 -10.07 -6.74 25.09
N VAL A 172 -9.14 -6.78 24.12
CA VAL A 172 -9.01 -7.87 23.14
C VAL A 172 -8.87 -9.22 23.85
N GLY A 173 -8.03 -9.31 24.88
CA GLY A 173 -7.85 -10.52 25.68
C GLY A 173 -9.14 -11.00 26.33
N LYS A 174 -9.94 -10.09 26.93
CA LYS A 174 -11.25 -10.44 27.50
C LYS A 174 -12.21 -10.96 26.43
N ILE A 175 -12.26 -10.30 25.27
CA ILE A 175 -13.13 -10.69 24.15
C ILE A 175 -12.75 -12.10 23.65
N ILE A 176 -11.45 -12.37 23.45
CA ILE A 176 -10.98 -13.71 23.06
C ILE A 176 -11.36 -14.75 24.11
N LYS A 177 -11.22 -14.45 25.40
CA LYS A 177 -11.64 -15.37 26.47
C LYS A 177 -13.14 -15.68 26.40
N SER A 178 -13.97 -14.65 26.21
CA SER A 178 -15.42 -14.82 26.09
C SER A 178 -15.82 -15.63 24.85
N LEU A 179 -15.06 -15.52 23.76
CA LEU A 179 -15.28 -16.26 22.52
C LEU A 179 -14.84 -17.72 22.60
N VAL A 180 -13.68 -17.99 23.21
CA VAL A 180 -13.07 -19.33 23.23
C VAL A 180 -13.52 -20.15 24.45
N GLY A 181 -13.86 -19.48 25.56
CA GLY A 181 -14.32 -20.09 26.80
C GLY A 181 -13.28 -20.05 27.93
N ASP A 182 -13.73 -20.40 29.14
CA ASP A 182 -12.98 -20.17 30.39
C ASP A 182 -11.71 -20.99 30.56
N PHE A 183 -11.58 -22.10 29.82
CA PHE A 183 -10.39 -22.95 29.84
C PHE A 183 -9.21 -22.36 29.06
N TYR A 184 -9.46 -21.39 28.18
CA TYR A 184 -8.41 -20.69 27.46
C TYR A 184 -7.86 -19.52 28.29
N HIS A 185 -6.53 -19.40 28.28
CA HIS A 185 -5.80 -18.34 28.96
C HIS A 185 -5.17 -17.41 27.91
N PRO A 186 -5.83 -16.29 27.54
CA PRO A 186 -5.34 -15.42 26.48
C PRO A 186 -4.00 -14.80 26.83
N LEU A 187 -3.09 -14.76 25.85
CA LEU A 187 -1.78 -14.12 25.96
C LEU A 187 -1.87 -12.72 26.56
N TYR A 188 -2.79 -11.89 26.05
CA TYR A 188 -2.97 -10.51 26.50
C TYR A 188 -3.45 -10.36 27.94
N LEU A 189 -3.97 -11.42 28.58
CA LEU A 189 -4.37 -11.40 29.99
C LEU A 189 -3.31 -12.05 30.91
N SER A 190 -2.26 -12.63 30.36
CA SER A 190 -1.19 -13.26 31.14
C SER A 190 -0.45 -12.22 31.99
N LYS A 191 -0.01 -12.63 33.18
CA LYS A 191 0.77 -11.76 34.09
C LYS A 191 2.07 -11.29 33.42
N GLU A 192 2.72 -12.17 32.66
CA GLU A 192 3.96 -11.89 31.94
C GLU A 192 3.76 -10.80 30.88
N PHE A 193 2.71 -10.90 30.05
CA PHE A 193 2.43 -9.89 29.04
C PHE A 193 2.02 -8.55 29.66
N GLN A 194 1.21 -8.59 30.74
CA GLN A 194 0.81 -7.38 31.46
C GLN A 194 1.99 -6.71 32.17
N ALA A 195 2.98 -7.47 32.65
CA ALA A 195 4.21 -6.92 33.21
C ALA A 195 5.04 -6.18 32.14
N LYS A 196 5.10 -6.69 30.90
CA LYS A 196 5.75 -6.03 29.77
C LYS A 196 5.05 -4.75 29.30
N LEU A 197 3.76 -4.59 29.61
CA LEU A 197 2.96 -3.41 29.27
C LEU A 197 3.06 -2.29 30.32
N ALA A 198 3.44 -2.62 31.56
CA ALA A 198 3.57 -1.63 32.61
C ALA A 198 4.78 -0.72 32.29
N PRO A 199 4.64 0.62 32.37
CA PRO A 199 5.79 1.49 32.23
C PRO A 199 6.82 1.09 33.27
N GLU A 200 8.09 0.96 32.87
CA GLU A 200 9.20 0.79 33.82
C GLU A 200 9.04 1.88 34.89
N LYS A 201 8.93 1.46 36.15
CA LYS A 201 9.00 2.41 37.25
C LYS A 201 10.37 3.05 37.14
N ILE A 202 10.42 4.29 36.68
CA ILE A 202 11.60 5.13 36.83
C ILE A 202 11.78 5.26 38.33
N GLU A 203 12.71 4.48 38.89
CA GLU A 203 13.19 4.67 40.24
C GLU A 203 13.89 6.03 40.26
N LEU A 204 13.13 7.07 40.61
CA LEU A 204 13.69 8.35 41.01
C LEU A 204 14.49 8.10 42.29
N THR A 205 15.81 7.95 42.12
CA THR A 205 16.78 7.97 43.23
C THR A 205 17.29 9.40 43.40
#